data_AF-A0A9K3NGC4-F1
#
_entry.id   AF-A0A9K3NGC4-F1
#
_cell.length_a   1.000
_cell.length_b   1.000
_cell.length_c   1.000
_cell.angle_alpha   90.00
_cell.angle_beta   90.00
_cell.angle_gamma   90.00
#
_symmetry.space_group_name_H-M   'P 1'
#
loop_
_entity.id
_entity.type
_entity.pdbx_description
1 polymer ?
#
loop_
_entity_poly.entity_id
_entity_poly.type
_entity_poly.pdbx_seq_one_letter_code
_entity_poly.pdbx_strand_id
1 'polypeptide(L)'
;MGEETLEFENEKKAFAEEREKFNAERKGLLWRVSDAEQKLAQEKQVNVDKQKDWESACERTNKEMQSQREAIVRLSEEKKKISDEAEEERAAHQKREQEYVERIAKLEEFIEKKIAENKASEIASGYLLYVYELGEATCDLGREEGYAEGRVAAESKEPLKNFELYKTDCVACYAEKRQEFESLEFGVVKAAEKLSRKPNGVALLKKALDDEDQETGGAGTSRQG
;
A
#
# COMPACT_ATOMS: atom_id res chain seq x y z
N MET A 1 -81.76 110.59 -4.26
CA MET A 1 -80.87 110.75 -3.10
C MET A 1 -80.90 109.53 -2.15
N GLY A 2 -82.03 108.84 -1.94
CA GLY A 2 -82.11 107.68 -1.02
C GLY A 2 -81.81 106.30 -1.63
N GLU A 3 -82.01 106.10 -2.94
CA GLU A 3 -81.77 104.80 -3.60
C GLU A 3 -80.28 104.57 -3.95
N GLU A 4 -79.60 105.58 -4.48
CA GLU A 4 -78.14 105.52 -4.79
C GLU A 4 -77.27 105.25 -3.55
N THR A 5 -77.74 105.62 -2.36
CA THR A 5 -77.02 105.36 -1.10
C THR A 5 -77.18 103.92 -0.62
N LEU A 6 -78.32 103.28 -0.87
CA LEU A 6 -78.56 101.86 -0.57
C LEU A 6 -77.81 100.93 -1.52
N GLU A 7 -77.74 101.27 -2.80
CA GLU A 7 -76.96 100.51 -3.80
C GLU A 7 -75.47 100.50 -3.45
N PHE A 8 -74.90 101.66 -3.11
CA PHE A 8 -73.50 101.77 -2.70
C PHE A 8 -73.17 100.95 -1.43
N GLU A 9 -74.08 100.93 -0.44
CA GLU A 9 -73.89 100.11 0.76
C GLU A 9 -73.96 98.60 0.47
N ASN A 10 -74.86 98.18 -0.43
CA ASN A 10 -74.96 96.80 -0.87
C ASN A 10 -73.72 96.35 -1.66
N GLU A 11 -73.20 97.18 -2.55
CA GLU A 11 -71.96 96.93 -3.28
C GLU A 11 -70.74 96.82 -2.34
N LYS A 12 -70.66 97.70 -1.35
CA LYS A 12 -69.60 97.65 -0.33
C LYS A 12 -69.63 96.34 0.47
N LYS A 13 -70.83 95.86 0.79
CA LYS A 13 -71.01 94.57 1.47
C LYS A 13 -70.63 93.39 0.57
N ALA A 14 -71.07 93.40 -0.68
CA ALA A 14 -70.71 92.36 -1.66
C ALA A 14 -69.19 92.28 -1.88
N PHE A 15 -68.52 93.43 -1.98
CA PHE A 15 -67.07 93.49 -2.08
C PHE A 15 -66.35 92.95 -0.84
N ALA A 16 -66.87 93.23 0.36
CA ALA A 16 -66.32 92.68 1.60
C ALA A 16 -66.45 91.14 1.65
N GLU A 17 -67.59 90.60 1.24
CA GLU A 17 -67.84 89.16 1.16
C GLU A 17 -66.93 88.48 0.10
N GLU A 18 -66.75 89.12 -1.06
CA GLU A 18 -65.85 88.62 -2.11
C GLU A 18 -64.39 88.63 -1.65
N ARG A 19 -63.97 89.70 -0.98
CA ARG A 19 -62.64 89.80 -0.37
C ARG A 19 -62.42 88.74 0.72
N GLU A 20 -63.44 88.41 1.49
CA GLU A 20 -63.36 87.34 2.49
C GLU A 20 -63.23 85.96 1.84
N LYS A 21 -64.04 85.68 0.81
CA LYS A 21 -63.95 84.45 -0.01
C LYS A 21 -62.57 84.31 -0.64
N PHE A 22 -62.05 85.37 -1.26
CA PHE A 22 -60.71 85.40 -1.85
C PHE A 22 -59.62 85.12 -0.80
N ASN A 23 -59.72 85.72 0.39
CA ASN A 23 -58.75 85.46 1.46
C ASN A 23 -58.82 84.04 1.99
N ALA A 24 -60.02 83.46 2.10
CA ALA A 24 -60.21 82.06 2.50
C ALA A 24 -59.60 81.11 1.45
N GLU A 25 -59.87 81.35 0.17
CA GLU A 25 -59.30 80.57 -0.93
C GLU A 25 -57.77 80.70 -0.98
N ARG A 26 -57.23 81.91 -0.84
CA ARG A 26 -55.78 82.15 -0.79
C ARG A 26 -55.12 81.38 0.35
N LYS A 27 -55.72 81.36 1.55
CA LYS A 27 -55.24 80.57 2.69
C LYS A 27 -55.30 79.07 2.39
N GLY A 28 -56.38 78.60 1.78
CA GLY A 28 -56.54 77.19 1.39
C GLY A 28 -55.53 76.75 0.33
N LEU A 29 -55.19 77.62 -0.63
CA LEU A 29 -54.14 77.38 -1.62
C LEU A 29 -52.77 77.33 -0.95
N LEU A 30 -52.45 78.30 -0.08
CA LEU A 30 -51.17 78.35 0.62
C LEU A 30 -50.94 77.09 1.47
N TRP A 31 -51.99 76.62 2.15
CA TRP A 31 -51.93 75.39 2.93
C TRP A 31 -51.68 74.16 2.05
N ARG A 32 -52.37 74.03 0.91
CA ARG A 32 -52.15 72.92 -0.03
C ARG A 32 -50.74 72.92 -0.62
N VAL A 33 -50.19 74.09 -0.92
CA VAL A 33 -48.80 74.22 -1.40
C VAL A 33 -47.84 73.77 -0.31
N SER A 34 -48.01 74.23 0.93
CA SER A 34 -47.14 73.85 2.05
C SER A 34 -47.21 72.35 2.36
N ASP A 35 -48.41 71.74 2.33
CA ASP A 35 -48.59 70.29 2.51
C ASP A 35 -47.92 69.49 1.36
N ALA A 36 -48.05 69.95 0.12
CA ALA A 36 -47.39 69.34 -1.03
C ALA A 36 -45.86 69.45 -0.95
N GLU A 37 -45.32 70.60 -0.54
CA GLU A 37 -43.88 70.80 -0.31
C GLU A 37 -43.36 69.89 0.79
N GLN A 38 -44.11 69.73 1.89
CA GLN A 38 -43.74 68.83 2.97
C GLN A 38 -43.74 67.36 2.50
N LYS A 39 -44.74 66.93 1.74
CA LYS A 39 -44.80 65.58 1.15
C LYS A 39 -43.64 65.33 0.19
N LEU A 40 -43.33 66.31 -0.67
CA LEU A 40 -42.21 66.22 -1.59
C LEU A 40 -40.87 66.12 -0.84
N ALA A 41 -40.71 66.87 0.25
CA ALA A 41 -39.51 66.79 1.09
C ALA A 41 -39.38 65.41 1.76
N GLN A 42 -40.48 64.87 2.28
CA GLN A 42 -40.51 63.51 2.86
C GLN A 42 -40.18 62.44 1.81
N GLU A 43 -40.76 62.53 0.62
CA GLU A 43 -40.50 61.57 -0.46
C GLU A 43 -39.03 61.63 -0.93
N LYS A 44 -38.46 62.82 -1.06
CA LYS A 44 -37.03 62.99 -1.35
C LYS A 44 -36.16 62.32 -0.29
N GLN A 45 -36.49 62.52 0.99
CA GLN A 45 -35.74 61.91 2.08
C GLN A 45 -35.82 60.38 2.03
N VAL A 46 -37.02 59.82 1.84
CA VAL A 46 -37.24 58.38 1.69
C VAL A 46 -36.44 57.81 0.52
N ASN A 47 -36.36 58.54 -0.60
CA ASN A 47 -35.60 58.09 -1.77
C ASN A 47 -34.08 58.08 -1.48
N VAL A 48 -33.57 59.12 -0.80
CA VAL A 48 -32.17 59.17 -0.36
C VAL A 48 -31.85 58.02 0.59
N ASP A 49 -32.72 57.72 1.55
CA ASP A 49 -32.49 56.63 2.51
C ASP A 49 -32.51 55.27 1.81
N LYS A 50 -33.46 55.04 0.89
CA LYS A 50 -33.48 53.83 0.05
C LYS A 50 -32.23 53.67 -0.81
N GLN A 51 -31.71 54.77 -1.36
CA GLN A 51 -30.47 54.74 -2.14
C GLN A 51 -29.28 54.32 -1.27
N LYS A 52 -29.14 54.91 -0.07
CA LYS A 52 -28.08 54.55 0.88
C LYS A 52 -28.17 53.10 1.34
N ASP A 53 -29.38 52.60 1.59
CA ASP A 53 -29.59 51.21 1.97
C ASP A 53 -29.18 50.25 0.85
N TRP A 54 -29.52 50.60 -0.39
CA TRP A 54 -29.09 49.86 -1.58
C TRP A 54 -27.58 49.85 -1.77
N GLU A 55 -26.93 51.01 -1.69
CA GLU A 55 -25.47 51.15 -1.78
C GLU A 55 -24.78 50.32 -0.69
N SER A 56 -25.27 50.39 0.55
CA SER A 56 -24.75 49.61 1.67
C SER A 56 -24.94 48.10 1.46
N ALA A 57 -26.05 47.67 0.88
CA ALA A 57 -26.29 46.26 0.55
C ALA A 57 -25.36 45.76 -0.56
N CYS A 58 -25.14 46.57 -1.59
CA CYS A 58 -24.17 46.30 -2.66
C CYS A 58 -22.75 46.18 -2.11
N GLU A 59 -22.31 47.12 -1.25
CA GLU A 59 -20.99 47.07 -0.64
C GLU A 59 -20.78 45.82 0.23
N ARG A 60 -21.77 45.47 1.07
CA ARG A 60 -21.71 44.25 1.89
C ARG A 60 -21.55 43.01 1.03
N THR A 61 -22.37 42.90 -0.01
CA THR A 61 -22.31 41.75 -0.94
C THR A 61 -20.97 41.69 -1.67
N ASN A 62 -20.44 42.83 -2.09
CA ASN A 62 -19.15 42.88 -2.78
C ASN A 62 -17.99 42.48 -1.85
N LYS A 63 -17.99 42.95 -0.60
CA LYS A 63 -17.01 42.55 0.42
C LYS A 63 -17.07 41.05 0.71
N GLU A 64 -18.28 40.50 0.83
CA GLU A 64 -18.48 39.06 1.02
C GLU A 64 -17.95 38.25 -0.17
N MET A 65 -18.31 38.65 -1.40
CA MET A 65 -17.80 37.99 -2.61
C MET A 65 -16.28 38.05 -2.72
N GLN A 66 -15.67 39.17 -2.32
CA GLN A 66 -14.22 39.31 -2.30
C GLN A 66 -13.58 38.38 -1.26
N SER A 67 -14.12 38.33 -0.04
CA SER A 67 -13.69 37.40 1.02
C SER A 67 -13.77 35.94 0.56
N GLN A 68 -14.86 35.55 -0.11
CA GLN A 68 -15.02 34.21 -0.67
C GLN A 68 -13.99 33.90 -1.76
N ARG A 69 -13.70 34.86 -2.65
CA ARG A 69 -12.64 34.69 -3.67
C ARG A 69 -11.28 34.49 -3.02
N GLU A 70 -10.93 35.27 -2.01
CA GLU A 70 -9.68 35.13 -1.27
C GLU A 70 -9.60 33.79 -0.52
N ALA A 71 -10.72 33.28 0.02
CA ALA A 71 -10.78 31.95 0.62
C ALA A 71 -10.56 30.84 -0.41
N ILE A 72 -11.17 30.95 -1.59
CA ILE A 72 -10.98 29.98 -2.69
C ILE A 72 -9.51 29.93 -3.13
N VAL A 73 -8.86 31.10 -3.27
CA VAL A 73 -7.44 31.16 -3.64
C VAL A 73 -6.58 30.45 -2.59
N ARG A 74 -6.75 30.78 -1.30
CA ARG A 74 -6.02 30.11 -0.21
C ARG A 74 -6.23 28.60 -0.20
N LEU A 75 -7.48 28.14 -0.30
CA LEU A 75 -7.78 26.70 -0.33
C LEU A 75 -7.18 26.00 -1.56
N SER A 76 -7.10 26.68 -2.70
CA SER A 76 -6.48 26.11 -3.89
C SER A 76 -4.96 26.00 -3.77
N GLU A 77 -4.31 26.96 -3.11
CA GLU A 77 -2.89 26.92 -2.78
C GLU A 77 -2.60 25.80 -1.76
N GLU A 78 -3.39 25.68 -0.70
CA GLU A 78 -3.28 24.59 0.28
C GLU A 78 -3.48 23.22 -0.35
N LYS A 79 -4.49 23.08 -1.21
CA LYS A 79 -4.73 21.83 -1.96
C LYS A 79 -3.53 21.46 -2.81
N LYS A 80 -2.91 22.44 -3.48
CA LYS A 80 -1.71 22.20 -4.28
C LYS A 80 -0.55 21.72 -3.40
N LYS A 81 -0.29 22.40 -2.28
CA LYS A 81 0.76 22.01 -1.33
C LYS A 81 0.58 20.57 -0.83
N ILE A 82 -0.63 20.21 -0.41
CA ILE A 82 -0.94 18.84 0.04
C ILE A 82 -0.76 17.82 -1.08
N SER A 83 -1.14 18.19 -2.32
CA SER A 83 -0.94 17.32 -3.48
C SER A 83 0.54 17.07 -3.76
N ASP A 84 1.36 18.11 -3.70
CA ASP A 84 2.81 18.04 -3.91
C ASP A 84 3.48 17.20 -2.81
N GLU A 85 3.13 17.42 -1.53
CA GLU A 85 3.61 16.61 -0.40
C GLU A 85 3.22 15.13 -0.53
N ALA A 86 1.99 14.84 -0.94
CA ALA A 86 1.53 13.47 -1.15
C ALA A 86 2.21 12.78 -2.34
N GLU A 87 2.64 13.53 -3.36
CA GLU A 87 3.41 13.00 -4.49
C GLU A 87 4.85 12.70 -4.07
N GLU A 88 5.47 13.58 -3.30
CA GLU A 88 6.81 13.36 -2.73
C GLU A 88 6.83 12.12 -1.81
N GLU A 89 5.82 11.96 -0.94
CA GLU A 89 5.72 10.78 -0.08
C GLU A 89 5.53 9.49 -0.89
N ARG A 90 4.70 9.52 -1.94
CA ARG A 90 4.51 8.37 -2.85
C ARG A 90 5.81 8.00 -3.55
N ALA A 91 6.56 8.98 -4.06
CA ALA A 91 7.86 8.74 -4.68
C ALA A 91 8.89 8.16 -3.70
N ALA A 92 8.93 8.68 -2.47
CA ALA A 92 9.80 8.18 -1.42
C ALA A 92 9.42 6.75 -0.97
N HIS A 93 8.12 6.43 -0.92
CA HIS A 93 7.64 5.08 -0.65
C HIS A 93 8.03 4.12 -1.76
N GLN A 94 7.77 4.48 -3.02
CA GLN A 94 8.12 3.67 -4.18
C GLN A 94 9.62 3.35 -4.24
N LYS A 95 10.47 4.34 -3.92
CA LYS A 95 11.91 4.12 -3.84
C LYS A 95 12.28 3.11 -2.74
N ARG A 96 11.69 3.23 -1.55
CA ARG A 96 11.90 2.26 -0.46
C ARG A 96 11.43 0.86 -0.84
N GLU A 97 10.29 0.75 -1.50
CA GLU A 97 9.79 -0.53 -2.03
C GLU A 97 10.76 -1.15 -3.04
N GLN A 98 11.29 -0.37 -3.98
CA GLN A 98 12.31 -0.84 -4.92
C GLN A 98 13.56 -1.35 -4.19
N GLU A 99 14.05 -0.62 -3.18
CA GLU A 99 15.19 -1.06 -2.38
C GLU A 99 14.91 -2.37 -1.63
N TYR A 100 13.69 -2.58 -1.12
CA TYR A 100 13.31 -3.84 -0.48
C TYR A 100 13.24 -4.99 -1.50
N VAL A 101 12.65 -4.77 -2.67
CA VAL A 101 12.60 -5.76 -3.74
C VAL A 101 14.00 -6.18 -4.17
N GLU A 102 14.93 -5.24 -4.35
CA GLU A 102 16.32 -5.54 -4.67
C GLU A 102 17.02 -6.36 -3.57
N ARG A 103 16.76 -6.06 -2.30
CA ARG A 103 17.32 -6.83 -1.17
C ARG A 103 16.76 -8.24 -1.12
N ILE A 104 15.45 -8.41 -1.37
CA ILE A 104 14.80 -9.72 -1.42
C ILE A 104 15.41 -10.54 -2.55
N ALA A 105 15.54 -9.99 -3.76
CA ALA A 105 16.14 -10.69 -4.90
C ALA A 105 17.57 -11.17 -4.61
N LYS A 106 18.40 -10.34 -3.95
CA LYS A 106 19.76 -10.74 -3.52
C LYS A 106 19.75 -11.87 -2.51
N LEU A 107 18.80 -11.88 -1.58
CA LEU A 107 18.67 -12.95 -0.58
C LEU A 107 18.18 -14.25 -1.24
N GLU A 108 17.25 -14.16 -2.19
CA GLU A 108 16.79 -15.31 -2.97
C GLU A 108 17.95 -15.95 -3.75
N GLU A 109 18.75 -15.15 -4.46
CA GLU A 109 19.95 -15.64 -5.17
C GLU A 109 20.96 -16.30 -4.21
N PHE A 110 21.18 -15.70 -3.04
CA PHE A 110 22.07 -16.29 -2.03
C PHE A 110 21.56 -17.64 -1.50
N ILE A 111 20.25 -17.75 -1.26
CA ILE A 111 19.61 -18.99 -0.81
C ILE A 111 19.72 -20.06 -1.89
N GLU A 112 19.42 -19.74 -3.15
CA GLU A 112 19.56 -20.67 -4.28
C GLU A 112 21.00 -21.20 -4.40
N LYS A 113 21.99 -20.30 -4.30
CA LYS A 113 23.41 -20.68 -4.30
C LYS A 113 23.75 -21.61 -3.13
N LYS A 114 23.27 -21.32 -1.93
CA LYS A 114 23.49 -22.17 -0.74
C LYS A 114 22.84 -23.53 -0.87
N ILE A 115 21.64 -23.61 -1.44
CA ILE A 115 20.97 -24.88 -1.73
C ILE A 115 21.80 -25.69 -2.73
N ALA A 116 22.35 -25.06 -3.78
CA ALA A 116 23.20 -25.73 -4.75
C ALA A 116 24.52 -26.23 -4.12
N GLU A 117 25.16 -25.42 -3.27
CA GLU A 117 26.37 -25.80 -2.52
C GLU A 117 26.10 -26.99 -1.59
N ASN A 118 25.00 -26.98 -0.82
CA ASN A 118 24.62 -28.08 0.06
C ASN A 118 24.37 -29.37 -0.73
N LYS A 119 23.59 -29.30 -1.83
CA LYS A 119 23.37 -30.46 -2.71
C LYS A 119 24.67 -31.03 -3.26
N ALA A 120 25.63 -30.18 -3.64
CA ALA A 120 26.93 -30.64 -4.11
C ALA A 120 27.73 -31.32 -2.99
N SER A 121 27.67 -30.79 -1.76
CA SER A 121 28.31 -31.39 -0.58
C SER A 121 27.70 -32.74 -0.21
N GLU A 122 26.37 -32.87 -0.25
CA GLU A 122 25.65 -34.12 0.00
C GLU A 122 26.06 -35.20 -1.02
N ILE A 123 26.09 -34.86 -2.31
CA ILE A 123 26.55 -35.78 -3.37
C ILE A 123 27.99 -36.21 -3.14
N ALA A 124 28.89 -35.28 -2.79
CA ALA A 124 30.29 -35.59 -2.53
C ALA A 124 30.45 -36.52 -1.31
N SER A 125 29.68 -36.28 -0.24
CA SER A 125 29.65 -37.13 0.94
C SER A 125 29.14 -38.53 0.63
N GLY A 126 28.04 -38.65 -0.13
CA GLY A 126 27.51 -39.94 -0.58
C GLY A 126 28.51 -40.70 -1.46
N TYR A 127 29.26 -40.00 -2.31
CA TYR A 127 30.31 -40.62 -3.13
C TYR A 127 31.47 -41.14 -2.27
N LEU A 128 31.88 -40.42 -1.24
CA LEU A 128 32.91 -40.86 -0.30
C LEU A 128 32.47 -42.10 0.49
N LEU A 129 31.23 -42.12 0.99
CA LEU A 129 30.67 -43.27 1.68
C LEU A 129 30.64 -44.50 0.77
N TYR A 130 30.19 -44.35 -0.47
CA TYR A 130 30.18 -45.43 -1.45
C TYR A 130 31.59 -45.99 -1.75
N VAL A 131 32.59 -45.11 -1.92
CA VAL A 131 33.98 -45.55 -2.11
C VAL A 131 34.53 -46.28 -0.87
N TYR A 132 34.15 -45.82 0.33
CA TYR A 132 34.55 -46.46 1.58
C TYR A 132 33.92 -47.86 1.73
N GLU A 133 32.61 -47.99 1.51
CA GLU A 133 31.89 -49.27 1.56
C GLU A 133 32.42 -50.28 0.52
N LEU A 134 32.74 -49.83 -0.70
CA LEU A 134 33.41 -50.68 -1.69
C LEU A 134 34.80 -51.13 -1.22
N GLY A 135 35.55 -50.25 -0.56
CA GLY A 135 36.85 -50.58 0.03
C GLY A 135 36.73 -51.63 1.14
N GLU A 136 35.79 -51.46 2.07
CA GLU A 136 35.54 -52.42 3.15
C GLU A 136 35.04 -53.77 2.62
N ALA A 137 34.11 -53.78 1.66
CA ALA A 137 33.63 -55.02 1.03
C ALA A 137 34.78 -55.80 0.36
N THR A 138 35.80 -55.13 -0.17
CA THR A 138 37.00 -55.80 -0.69
C THR A 138 37.94 -56.34 0.40
N CYS A 139 37.99 -55.70 1.56
CA CYS A 139 38.74 -56.17 2.73
C CYS A 139 38.06 -57.36 3.43
N ASP A 140 36.73 -57.33 3.59
CA ASP A 140 35.95 -58.39 4.25
C ASP A 140 35.89 -59.70 3.44
N LEU A 141 36.07 -59.62 2.12
CA LEU A 141 36.25 -60.78 1.25
C LEU A 141 37.68 -61.40 1.33
N GLY A 142 38.50 -60.98 2.30
CA GLY A 142 39.78 -61.61 2.62
C GLY A 142 40.89 -61.35 1.60
N ARG A 143 40.82 -60.28 0.81
CA ARG A 143 41.87 -59.88 -0.15
C ARG A 143 42.44 -58.50 0.20
N GLU A 144 43.33 -58.44 1.19
CA GLU A 144 44.18 -57.26 1.42
C GLU A 144 45.09 -56.91 0.21
N GLU A 145 45.26 -57.83 -0.75
CA GLU A 145 46.23 -57.69 -1.85
C GLU A 145 45.64 -57.26 -3.21
N GLY A 146 44.30 -57.15 -3.34
CA GLY A 146 43.65 -56.90 -4.65
C GLY A 146 44.07 -55.59 -5.34
N TYR A 147 44.40 -54.55 -4.57
CA TYR A 147 44.86 -53.26 -5.10
C TYR A 147 46.34 -53.26 -5.51
N ALA A 148 47.12 -54.27 -5.11
CA ALA A 148 48.52 -54.44 -5.51
C ALA A 148 48.61 -55.24 -6.82
N GLU A 149 47.83 -56.32 -6.97
CA GLU A 149 47.81 -57.16 -8.16
C GLU A 149 47.29 -56.41 -9.41
N GLY A 150 46.24 -55.59 -9.25
CA GLY A 150 45.71 -54.77 -10.34
C GLY A 150 46.69 -53.70 -10.86
N ARG A 151 47.57 -53.19 -9.99
CA ARG A 151 48.62 -52.23 -10.37
C ARG A 151 49.75 -52.90 -11.16
N VAL A 152 50.21 -54.06 -10.69
CA VAL A 152 51.29 -54.84 -11.33
C VAL A 152 50.87 -55.34 -12.71
N ALA A 153 49.61 -55.72 -12.89
CA ALA A 153 49.12 -56.21 -14.18
C ALA A 153 48.81 -55.09 -15.20
N ALA A 154 48.40 -53.91 -14.74
CA ALA A 154 48.30 -52.73 -15.59
C ALA A 154 49.68 -52.29 -16.12
N GLU A 155 50.74 -52.50 -15.32
CA GLU A 155 52.13 -52.28 -15.71
C GLU A 155 52.68 -53.38 -16.64
N SER A 156 52.24 -54.64 -16.51
CA SER A 156 52.71 -55.76 -17.34
C SER A 156 51.97 -55.97 -18.67
N LYS A 157 50.86 -55.24 -18.91
CA LYS A 157 49.99 -55.37 -20.11
C LYS A 157 49.49 -56.79 -20.40
N GLU A 158 49.44 -57.66 -19.40
CA GLU A 158 48.85 -58.99 -19.56
C GLU A 158 47.32 -58.92 -19.49
N PRO A 159 46.58 -59.60 -20.39
CA PRO A 159 45.14 -59.73 -20.28
C PRO A 159 44.79 -60.61 -19.08
N LEU A 160 44.45 -59.96 -17.96
CA LEU A 160 44.00 -60.62 -16.73
C LEU A 160 42.64 -61.29 -16.95
N LYS A 161 42.64 -62.59 -17.25
CA LYS A 161 41.41 -63.41 -17.25
C LYS A 161 40.66 -63.34 -15.91
N ASN A 162 41.38 -63.11 -14.81
CA ASN A 162 40.79 -62.94 -13.48
C ASN A 162 40.14 -61.56 -13.26
N PHE A 163 40.52 -60.54 -14.05
CA PHE A 163 39.92 -59.19 -13.96
C PHE A 163 38.60 -59.09 -14.73
N GLU A 164 38.42 -59.91 -15.79
CA GLU A 164 37.10 -60.04 -16.44
C GLU A 164 36.09 -60.77 -15.55
N LEU A 165 36.52 -61.82 -14.83
CA LEU A 165 35.72 -62.47 -13.78
C LEU A 165 35.36 -61.48 -12.66
N TYR A 166 36.33 -60.70 -12.17
CA TYR A 166 36.09 -59.64 -11.19
C TYR A 166 35.08 -58.59 -11.69
N LYS A 167 35.16 -58.16 -12.96
CA LYS A 167 34.16 -57.26 -13.55
C LYS A 167 32.77 -57.89 -13.60
N THR A 168 32.66 -59.17 -13.95
CA THR A 168 31.35 -59.84 -14.03
C THR A 168 30.74 -60.03 -12.65
N ASP A 169 31.54 -60.39 -11.65
CA ASP A 169 31.10 -60.52 -10.26
C ASP A 169 30.73 -59.17 -9.64
N CYS A 170 31.50 -58.10 -9.91
CA CYS A 170 31.16 -56.74 -9.47
C CYS A 170 29.88 -56.23 -10.14
N VAL A 171 29.65 -56.53 -11.42
CA VAL A 171 28.41 -56.15 -12.13
C VAL A 171 27.21 -56.92 -11.58
N ALA A 172 27.37 -58.21 -11.26
CA ALA A 172 26.33 -59.01 -10.63
C ALA A 172 26.00 -58.52 -9.21
N CYS A 173 27.02 -58.24 -8.38
CA CYS A 173 26.84 -57.68 -7.04
C CYS A 173 26.21 -56.28 -7.09
N TYR A 174 26.58 -55.45 -8.07
CA TYR A 174 25.95 -54.14 -8.28
C TYR A 174 24.47 -54.27 -8.66
N ALA A 175 24.11 -55.24 -9.49
CA ALA A 175 22.72 -55.49 -9.85
C ALA A 175 21.89 -55.96 -8.64
N GLU A 176 22.42 -56.84 -7.80
CA GLU A 176 21.76 -57.26 -6.55
C GLU A 176 21.61 -56.10 -5.56
N LYS A 177 22.68 -55.31 -5.33
CA LYS A 177 22.62 -54.17 -4.42
C LYS A 177 21.66 -53.10 -4.91
N ARG A 178 21.62 -52.84 -6.22
CA ARG A 178 20.63 -51.94 -6.81
C ARG A 178 19.20 -52.45 -6.63
N GLN A 179 18.98 -53.75 -6.77
CA GLN A 179 17.67 -54.36 -6.52
C GLN A 179 17.27 -54.25 -5.04
N GLU A 180 18.21 -54.43 -4.12
CA GLU A 180 17.99 -54.19 -2.69
C GLU A 180 17.63 -52.72 -2.41
N PHE A 181 18.37 -51.76 -2.97
CA PHE A 181 18.06 -50.33 -2.84
C PHE A 181 16.70 -49.96 -3.45
N GLU A 182 16.37 -50.46 -4.64
CA GLU A 182 15.05 -50.24 -5.26
C GLU A 182 13.92 -50.82 -4.38
N SER A 183 14.15 -51.97 -3.73
CA SER A 183 13.19 -52.55 -2.79
C SER A 183 13.07 -51.75 -1.48
N LEU A 184 14.16 -51.14 -1.03
CA LEU A 184 14.20 -50.26 0.14
C LEU A 184 13.49 -48.94 -0.14
N GLU A 185 13.77 -48.30 -1.29
CA GLU A 185 13.07 -47.11 -1.78
C GLU A 185 11.57 -47.37 -1.89
N PHE A 186 11.18 -48.51 -2.46
CA PHE A 186 9.77 -48.91 -2.53
C PHE A 186 9.15 -49.10 -1.12
N GLY A 187 9.90 -49.68 -0.18
CA GLY A 187 9.50 -49.83 1.21
C GLY A 187 9.30 -48.48 1.92
N VAL A 188 10.23 -47.55 1.73
CA VAL A 188 10.18 -46.18 2.30
C VAL A 188 9.01 -45.41 1.71
N VAL A 189 8.80 -45.45 0.39
CA VAL A 189 7.67 -44.78 -0.27
C VAL A 189 6.34 -45.35 0.25
N LYS A 190 6.22 -46.67 0.41
CA LYS A 190 5.01 -47.32 0.93
C LYS A 190 4.78 -47.02 2.42
N ALA A 191 5.84 -46.86 3.20
CA ALA A 191 5.74 -46.45 4.61
C ALA A 191 5.33 -44.98 4.74
N ALA A 192 5.91 -44.10 3.92
CA ALA A 192 5.55 -42.69 3.84
C ALA A 192 4.09 -42.50 3.38
N GLU A 193 3.63 -43.29 2.41
CA GLU A 193 2.23 -43.30 1.96
C GLU A 193 1.27 -43.77 3.07
N LYS A 194 1.64 -44.79 3.85
CA LYS A 194 0.85 -45.24 5.01
C LYS A 194 0.82 -44.19 6.12
N LEU A 195 1.92 -43.48 6.32
CA LEU A 195 2.03 -42.40 7.30
C LEU A 195 1.20 -41.20 6.87
N SER A 196 1.27 -40.76 5.60
CA SER A 196 0.51 -39.61 5.09
C SER A 196 -1.00 -39.76 5.17
N ARG A 197 -1.51 -41.00 5.20
CA ARG A 197 -2.94 -41.32 5.42
C ARG A 197 -3.38 -41.23 6.89
N LYS A 198 -2.46 -41.02 7.83
CA LYS A 198 -2.79 -40.79 9.26
C LYS A 198 -2.94 -39.28 9.54
N PRO A 199 -3.82 -38.88 10.47
CA PRO A 199 -4.14 -37.46 10.71
C PRO A 199 -2.94 -36.57 11.11
N ASN A 200 -1.88 -37.15 11.69
CA ASN A 200 -0.64 -36.44 12.05
C ASN A 200 0.59 -36.95 11.26
N GLY A 201 0.37 -37.65 10.15
CA GLY A 201 1.41 -38.37 9.42
C GLY A 201 2.54 -37.51 8.88
N VAL A 202 2.19 -36.36 8.31
CA VAL A 202 3.14 -35.43 7.69
C VAL A 202 4.03 -34.77 8.76
N ALA A 203 3.49 -34.50 9.96
CA ALA A 203 4.27 -33.93 11.06
C ALA A 203 5.30 -34.93 11.63
N LEU A 204 4.93 -36.21 11.70
CA LEU A 204 5.85 -37.28 12.13
C LEU A 204 6.96 -37.54 11.10
N LEU A 205 6.64 -37.48 9.81
CA LEU A 205 7.64 -37.61 8.74
C LEU A 205 8.65 -36.46 8.75
N LYS A 206 8.19 -35.21 8.96
CA LYS A 206 9.10 -34.06 9.10
C LYS A 206 10.04 -34.23 10.29
N LYS A 207 9.50 -34.59 11.46
CA LYS A 207 10.32 -34.80 12.66
C LYS A 207 11.39 -35.89 12.45
N ALA A 208 11.03 -37.01 11.82
CA ALA A 208 11.98 -38.09 11.59
C ALA A 208 13.10 -37.73 10.58
N LEU A 209 12.84 -36.80 9.65
CA LEU A 209 13.85 -36.31 8.71
C LEU A 209 14.71 -35.18 9.31
N ASP A 210 14.16 -34.42 10.28
CA ASP A 210 14.88 -33.33 10.97
C ASP A 210 15.80 -33.83 12.10
N ASP A 211 15.65 -35.07 12.59
CA ASP A 211 16.38 -35.62 13.75
C ASP A 211 17.78 -36.24 13.39
N GLU A 212 18.28 -36.16 12.14
CA GLU A 212 19.61 -36.72 11.79
C GLU A 212 20.82 -35.85 12.21
N ASP A 213 20.63 -34.65 12.76
CA ASP A 213 21.73 -33.72 13.11
C ASP A 213 22.02 -33.56 14.64
N GLN A 214 21.58 -34.48 15.52
CA GLN A 214 21.93 -34.41 16.95
C GLN A 214 22.50 -35.71 17.59
N GLU A 215 23.84 -35.73 17.61
CA GLU A 215 24.78 -36.27 18.62
C GLU A 215 24.95 -37.80 18.81
N THR A 216 26.19 -38.29 18.67
CA THR A 216 27.06 -38.55 19.86
C THR A 216 28.47 -39.01 19.49
N GLY A 217 29.46 -38.13 19.73
CA GLY A 217 30.86 -38.48 19.93
C GLY A 217 31.36 -37.83 21.22
N GLY A 218 31.82 -38.62 22.19
CA GLY A 218 32.42 -38.08 23.43
C GLY A 218 32.61 -39.13 24.52
N ALA A 219 33.88 -39.43 24.82
CA ALA A 219 34.37 -40.56 25.62
C ALA A 219 34.19 -40.45 27.15
N GLY A 220 34.01 -41.61 27.77
CA GLY A 220 34.64 -42.10 29.02
C GLY A 220 34.72 -41.21 30.26
N THR A 221 34.06 -41.65 31.35
CA THR A 221 34.60 -41.47 32.72
C THR A 221 34.55 -42.80 33.48
N SER A 222 35.69 -43.13 34.10
CA SER A 222 35.92 -44.30 34.95
C SER A 222 35.17 -44.24 36.28
N ARG A 223 34.96 -45.45 36.81
CA ARG A 223 34.31 -45.85 38.06
C ARG A 223 34.87 -45.18 39.34
N GLN A 224 33.99 -45.02 40.32
CA GLN A 224 34.28 -44.80 41.75
C GLN A 224 35.16 -45.90 42.35
N GLY A 225 36.01 -45.52 43.33
CA GLY A 225 36.68 -46.43 44.27
C GLY A 225 38.17 -46.15 44.42
#